data_AF-A0A2R8AK21-F1
#
_entry.id   AF-A0A2R8AK21-F1
#
_cell.length_a   1.000
_cell.length_b   1.000
_cell.length_c   1.000
_cell.angle_alpha   90.00
_cell.angle_beta   90.00
_cell.angle_gamma   90.00
#
_symmetry.space_group_name_H-M   'P 1'
#
loop_
_entity.id
_entity.type
_entity.pdbx_description
1 polymer ?
#
loop_
_entity_poly.entity_id
_entity_poly.type
_entity_poly.pdbx_seq_one_letter_code
_entity_poly.pdbx_strand_id
1 'polypeptide(L)'
;MSTATGKRRISIFGATGSIGQSTIDLIRRDKDTYDVVALTGGHNIDQLAKDAIDLHADVAITAHENNLPALKEALAGSGIEAAAGSAAIEEAATRPCDWVMSAIVGAAGLLPGLRALEARATLALANKESLVTAGPLIMATAQAHHSRILPVDSEHSAVFQGLVGEDMDAVERIIITASGGAFRDWPIEKLATATLAQASSHPNWDMGQRITIDSASMFNKALEVIETKEYFQIHPDLIEVLVHPQSLVHALVGFNDGALMAHLGAPDMRHAIGYALHWPERRELPVERLDLAKVATLEFRAPDETRYPALRLAREVMSAGGLSGAVFNAAKEIALDGFIAGQIGFMDMTGLVEDTLTQLDGNVSLIHAAMTLDNVLAADQMGRNIARALMANKT
;
A
#
# COMPACT_ATOMS: atom_id res chain seq x y z
N MET A 1 -2.57 -23.96 -18.69
CA MET A 1 -3.09 -25.23 -18.11
C MET A 1 -2.02 -25.81 -17.19
N SER A 2 -2.18 -25.62 -15.88
CA SER A 2 -1.51 -26.43 -14.86
C SER A 2 -2.61 -27.04 -14.00
N THR A 3 -2.85 -28.32 -14.20
CA THR A 3 -3.64 -29.16 -13.31
C THR A 3 -2.79 -29.47 -12.09
N ALA A 4 -2.69 -28.55 -11.13
CA ALA A 4 -2.18 -28.87 -9.81
C ALA A 4 -3.37 -29.35 -8.97
N THR A 5 -3.44 -30.66 -8.74
CA THR A 5 -4.45 -31.32 -7.89
C THR A 5 -4.21 -31.09 -6.39
N GLY A 6 -3.68 -29.93 -6.02
CA GLY A 6 -3.30 -29.57 -4.66
C GLY A 6 -3.81 -28.18 -4.29
N LYS A 7 -4.04 -27.96 -3.00
CA LYS A 7 -4.39 -26.65 -2.46
C LYS A 7 -3.30 -25.63 -2.80
N ARG A 8 -3.69 -24.41 -3.15
CA ARG A 8 -2.75 -23.31 -3.39
C ARG A 8 -2.19 -22.83 -2.06
N ARG A 9 -0.86 -22.83 -1.92
CA ARG A 9 -0.17 -22.40 -0.69
C ARG A 9 -0.12 -20.89 -0.62
N ILE A 10 -0.56 -20.32 0.50
CA ILE A 10 -0.69 -18.87 0.67
C ILE A 10 -0.14 -18.37 2.00
N SER A 11 0.50 -17.20 1.99
CA SER A 11 0.90 -16.47 3.20
C SER A 11 0.26 -15.09 3.22
N ILE A 12 -0.13 -14.61 4.40
CA ILE A 12 -0.73 -13.29 4.59
C ILE A 12 0.10 -12.51 5.61
N PHE A 13 0.85 -11.53 5.11
CA PHE A 13 1.64 -10.64 5.93
C PHE A 13 0.82 -9.39 6.26
N GLY A 14 0.48 -9.20 7.54
CA GLY A 14 -0.49 -8.18 7.97
C GLY A 14 -1.94 -8.69 8.03
N ALA A 15 -2.13 -9.95 8.40
CA ALA A 15 -3.42 -10.63 8.50
C ALA A 15 -4.46 -9.89 9.35
N THR A 16 -4.06 -9.27 10.45
CA THR A 16 -4.99 -8.59 11.38
C THR A 16 -5.40 -7.18 10.94
N GLY A 17 -4.84 -6.66 9.84
CA GLY A 17 -5.23 -5.37 9.25
C GLY A 17 -6.42 -5.49 8.30
N SER A 18 -6.96 -4.36 7.81
CA SER A 18 -8.14 -4.34 6.93
C SER A 18 -7.97 -5.18 5.65
N ILE A 19 -6.82 -5.05 4.97
CA ILE A 19 -6.51 -5.86 3.78
C ILE A 19 -6.37 -7.34 4.14
N GLY A 20 -5.67 -7.66 5.23
CA GLY A 20 -5.52 -9.03 5.70
C GLY A 20 -6.86 -9.69 6.02
N GLN A 21 -7.75 -9.00 6.74
CA GLN A 21 -9.09 -9.49 7.07
C GLN A 21 -9.98 -9.64 5.83
N SER A 22 -9.89 -8.72 4.88
CA SER A 22 -10.60 -8.83 3.59
C SER A 22 -10.10 -10.01 2.77
N THR A 23 -8.78 -10.27 2.80
CA THR A 23 -8.15 -11.43 2.16
C THR A 23 -8.63 -12.73 2.80
N ILE A 24 -8.66 -12.77 4.13
CA ILE A 24 -9.17 -13.90 4.91
C ILE A 24 -10.66 -14.14 4.66
N ASP A 25 -11.51 -13.10 4.54
CA ASP A 25 -12.93 -13.25 4.17
C ASP A 25 -13.09 -13.99 2.84
N LEU A 26 -12.26 -13.68 1.84
CA LEU A 26 -12.30 -14.38 0.55
C LEU A 26 -11.82 -15.83 0.64
N ILE A 27 -10.73 -16.08 1.36
CA ILE A 27 -10.18 -17.44 1.57
C ILE A 27 -11.16 -18.33 2.35
N ARG A 28 -11.82 -17.77 3.38
CA ARG A 28 -12.81 -18.47 4.21
C ARG A 28 -14.00 -19.02 3.43
N ARG A 29 -14.31 -18.41 2.28
CA ARG A 29 -15.43 -18.82 1.42
C ARG A 29 -15.08 -20.01 0.52
N ASP A 30 -13.79 -20.33 0.39
CA ASP A 30 -13.27 -21.40 -0.46
C ASP A 30 -12.04 -22.07 0.20
N LYS A 31 -12.16 -22.43 1.48
CA LYS A 31 -11.07 -22.96 2.32
C LYS A 31 -10.43 -24.23 1.76
N ASP A 32 -11.18 -25.01 0.99
CA ASP A 32 -10.69 -26.27 0.42
C ASP A 32 -9.71 -26.04 -0.73
N THR A 33 -9.68 -24.84 -1.31
CA THR A 33 -8.76 -24.46 -2.38
C THR A 33 -7.42 -23.93 -1.86
N TYR A 34 -7.33 -23.52 -0.59
CA TYR A 34 -6.15 -22.85 -0.03
C TYR A 34 -5.51 -23.61 1.13
N ASP A 35 -4.18 -23.60 1.15
CA ASP A 35 -3.32 -24.10 2.23
C ASP A 35 -2.57 -22.90 2.84
N VAL A 36 -2.89 -22.54 4.08
CA VAL A 36 -2.35 -21.31 4.69
C VAL A 36 -1.02 -21.63 5.37
N VAL A 37 0.06 -21.11 4.81
CA VAL A 37 1.42 -21.33 5.33
C VAL A 37 1.69 -20.41 6.53
N ALA A 38 1.52 -19.10 6.36
CA ALA A 38 1.86 -18.15 7.41
C ALA A 38 0.83 -17.03 7.52
N LEU A 39 0.45 -16.69 8.75
CA LEU A 39 -0.27 -15.46 9.09
C LEU A 39 0.59 -14.60 10.00
N THR A 40 0.76 -13.32 9.66
CA THR A 40 1.47 -12.37 10.53
C THR A 40 0.52 -11.28 11.03
N GLY A 41 0.69 -10.87 12.29
CA GLY A 41 -0.08 -9.80 12.91
C GLY A 41 0.79 -8.90 13.78
N GLY A 42 0.28 -7.72 14.13
CA GLY A 42 0.95 -6.82 15.07
C GLY A 42 0.58 -7.15 16.52
N HIS A 43 -0.12 -6.21 17.16
CA HIS A 43 -0.54 -6.32 18.55
C HIS A 43 -1.84 -7.11 18.79
N ASN A 44 -2.67 -7.34 17.76
CA ASN A 44 -3.97 -7.99 17.91
C ASN A 44 -3.85 -9.53 17.94
N ILE A 45 -3.39 -10.05 19.07
CA ILE A 45 -3.11 -11.48 19.27
C ILE A 45 -4.37 -12.33 19.19
N ASP A 46 -5.47 -11.88 19.78
CA ASP A 46 -6.74 -12.61 19.79
C ASP A 46 -7.25 -12.87 18.35
N GLN A 47 -7.22 -11.83 17.51
CA GLN A 47 -7.63 -11.97 16.11
C GLN A 47 -6.65 -12.85 15.32
N LEU A 48 -5.34 -12.66 15.50
CA LEU A 48 -4.33 -13.47 14.83
C LEU A 48 -4.48 -14.97 15.16
N ALA A 49 -4.64 -15.32 16.43
CA ALA A 49 -4.83 -16.70 16.86
C ALA A 49 -6.14 -17.29 16.32
N LYS A 50 -7.24 -16.52 16.38
CA LYS A 50 -8.53 -16.92 15.83
C LYS A 50 -8.45 -17.23 14.34
N ASP A 51 -7.81 -16.36 13.56
CA ASP A 51 -7.65 -16.54 12.12
C ASP A 51 -6.76 -17.73 11.79
N ALA A 52 -5.65 -17.92 12.52
CA ALA A 52 -4.74 -19.04 12.33
C ALA A 52 -5.43 -20.39 12.58
N ILE A 53 -6.20 -20.49 13.67
CA ILE A 53 -6.96 -21.71 14.00
C ILE A 53 -8.03 -21.99 12.95
N ASP A 54 -8.80 -20.97 12.55
CA ASP A 54 -9.90 -21.10 11.59
C ASP A 54 -9.44 -21.51 10.17
N LEU A 55 -8.21 -21.14 9.81
CA LEU A 55 -7.61 -21.45 8.52
C LEU A 55 -6.61 -22.62 8.56
N HIS A 56 -6.39 -23.22 9.74
CA HIS A 56 -5.38 -24.25 9.95
C HIS A 56 -3.99 -23.83 9.44
N ALA A 57 -3.55 -22.62 9.79
CA ALA A 57 -2.27 -22.10 9.33
C ALA A 57 -1.09 -22.93 9.87
N ASP A 58 0.00 -23.09 9.10
CA ASP A 58 1.20 -23.78 9.61
C ASP A 58 1.86 -22.96 10.74
N VAL A 59 1.96 -21.63 10.58
CA VAL A 59 2.54 -20.72 11.57
C VAL A 59 1.76 -19.41 11.71
N ALA A 60 1.65 -18.92 12.94
CA ALA A 60 1.20 -17.57 13.26
C ALA A 60 2.35 -16.77 13.91
N ILE A 61 2.55 -15.53 13.44
CA ILE A 61 3.70 -14.72 13.82
C ILE A 61 3.26 -13.33 14.27
N THR A 62 3.61 -12.93 15.49
CA THR A 62 3.44 -11.55 15.93
C THR A 62 4.68 -10.72 15.61
N ALA A 63 4.52 -9.50 15.12
CA ALA A 63 5.65 -8.60 14.86
C ALA A 63 6.41 -8.21 16.15
N HIS A 64 5.81 -8.39 17.33
CA HIS A 64 6.36 -7.94 18.60
C HIS A 64 6.73 -9.12 19.50
N GLU A 65 8.02 -9.26 19.83
CA GLU A 65 8.55 -10.38 20.62
C GLU A 65 7.89 -10.51 22.00
N ASN A 66 7.55 -9.38 22.63
CA ASN A 66 6.88 -9.35 23.93
C ASN A 66 5.46 -9.96 23.89
N ASN A 67 4.84 -10.10 22.72
CA ASN A 67 3.53 -10.73 22.57
C ASN A 67 3.59 -12.24 22.31
N LEU A 68 4.78 -12.82 22.12
CA LEU A 68 4.94 -14.24 21.85
C LEU A 68 4.31 -15.16 22.92
N PRO A 69 4.44 -14.87 24.25
CA PRO A 69 3.81 -15.71 25.27
C PRO A 69 2.29 -15.79 25.13
N ALA A 70 1.63 -14.64 24.91
CA ALA A 70 0.19 -14.57 24.71
C ALA A 70 -0.26 -15.33 23.45
N LEU A 71 0.51 -15.23 22.36
CA LEU A 71 0.21 -15.95 21.12
C LEU A 71 0.33 -17.48 21.31
N LYS A 72 1.36 -17.95 22.03
CA LYS A 72 1.52 -19.38 22.36
C LYS A 72 0.37 -19.92 23.20
N GLU A 73 -0.08 -19.13 24.19
CA GLU A 73 -1.23 -19.48 25.02
C GLU A 73 -2.52 -19.59 24.17
N ALA A 74 -2.78 -18.59 23.33
CA ALA A 74 -3.96 -18.57 22.46
C ALA A 74 -4.00 -19.71 21.42
N LEU A 75 -2.83 -20.24 21.04
CA LEU A 75 -2.70 -21.35 20.08
C LEU A 75 -2.54 -22.73 20.74
N ALA A 76 -2.58 -22.81 22.07
CA ALA A 76 -2.34 -24.06 22.78
C ALA A 76 -3.30 -25.17 22.32
N GLY A 77 -2.75 -26.33 21.95
CA GLY A 77 -3.53 -27.50 21.48
C GLY A 77 -3.97 -27.45 20.01
N SER A 78 -3.70 -26.37 19.28
CA SER A 78 -4.05 -26.25 17.84
C SER A 78 -3.08 -26.98 16.90
N GLY A 79 -1.84 -27.21 17.34
CA GLY A 79 -0.75 -27.72 16.50
C GLY A 79 -0.05 -26.67 15.64
N ILE A 80 -0.50 -25.41 15.69
CA ILE A 80 0.05 -24.29 14.92
C ILE A 80 1.33 -23.77 15.58
N GLU A 81 2.37 -23.51 14.79
CA GLU A 81 3.60 -22.89 15.26
C GLU A 81 3.36 -21.42 15.66
N ALA A 82 3.94 -20.98 16.78
CA ALA A 82 3.90 -19.60 17.23
C ALA A 82 5.32 -19.01 17.22
N ALA A 83 5.53 -17.94 16.46
CA ALA A 83 6.81 -17.22 16.39
C ALA A 83 6.61 -15.71 16.53
N ALA A 84 7.71 -14.96 16.67
CA ALA A 84 7.63 -13.50 16.79
C ALA A 84 8.87 -12.78 16.26
N GLY A 85 8.69 -11.49 15.97
CA GLY A 85 9.76 -10.59 15.54
C GLY A 85 10.01 -10.59 14.02
N SER A 86 10.79 -9.62 13.56
CA SER A 86 11.12 -9.43 12.14
C SER A 86 11.83 -10.64 11.53
N ALA A 87 12.73 -11.30 12.28
CA ALA A 87 13.44 -12.49 11.82
C ALA A 87 12.50 -13.67 11.52
N ALA A 88 11.44 -13.85 12.33
CA ALA A 88 10.44 -14.89 12.07
C ALA A 88 9.58 -14.56 10.85
N ILE A 89 9.23 -13.29 10.64
CA ILE A 89 8.50 -12.83 9.44
C ILE A 89 9.37 -13.03 8.18
N GLU A 90 10.66 -12.72 8.26
CA GLU A 90 11.61 -12.95 7.17
C GLU A 90 11.73 -14.45 6.83
N GLU A 91 11.90 -15.32 7.83
CA GLU A 91 11.93 -16.77 7.63
C GLU A 91 10.65 -17.27 6.96
N ALA A 92 9.48 -16.85 7.46
CA ALA A 92 8.19 -17.24 6.91
C ALA A 92 8.01 -16.81 5.44
N ALA A 93 8.62 -15.70 5.03
CA ALA A 93 8.63 -15.24 3.63
C ALA A 93 9.48 -16.11 2.71
N THR A 94 10.39 -16.92 3.25
CA THR A 94 11.18 -17.89 2.48
C THR A 94 10.53 -19.27 2.38
N ARG A 95 9.46 -19.53 3.14
CA ARG A 95 8.74 -20.81 3.10
C ARG A 95 8.08 -21.01 1.71
N PRO A 96 8.07 -22.23 1.14
CA PRO A 96 7.50 -22.47 -0.18
C PRO A 96 6.02 -22.08 -0.24
N CYS A 97 5.70 -21.08 -1.07
CA CYS A 97 4.37 -20.49 -1.15
C CYS A 97 4.07 -20.08 -2.60
N ASP A 98 2.84 -20.27 -3.06
CA ASP A 98 2.44 -19.90 -4.42
C ASP A 98 2.07 -18.42 -4.50
N TRP A 99 1.55 -17.87 -3.41
CA TRP A 99 0.99 -16.52 -3.37
C TRP A 99 1.11 -15.88 -1.99
N VAL A 100 1.61 -14.66 -1.92
CA VAL A 100 1.83 -13.91 -0.68
C VAL A 100 1.09 -12.59 -0.74
N MET A 101 0.20 -12.33 0.21
CA MET A 101 -0.36 -11.00 0.45
C MET A 101 0.62 -10.16 1.27
N SER A 102 1.16 -9.10 0.67
CA SER A 102 1.96 -8.09 1.36
C SER A 102 1.09 -6.93 1.80
N ALA A 103 0.64 -6.97 3.05
CA ALA A 103 -0.24 -5.99 3.68
C ALA A 103 0.30 -5.46 5.03
N ILE A 104 1.59 -5.65 5.30
CA ILE A 104 2.27 -4.95 6.41
C ILE A 104 2.36 -3.47 6.04
N VAL A 105 2.00 -2.59 6.98
CA VAL A 105 2.01 -1.13 6.77
C VAL A 105 3.43 -0.57 6.83
N GLY A 106 3.72 0.40 5.97
CA GLY A 106 5.00 1.12 5.95
C GLY A 106 6.17 0.31 5.38
N ALA A 107 7.39 0.82 5.56
CA ALA A 107 8.62 0.19 5.06
C ALA A 107 8.91 -1.21 5.66
N ALA A 108 8.26 -1.58 6.76
CA ALA A 108 8.43 -2.90 7.39
C ALA A 108 7.99 -4.07 6.48
N GLY A 109 7.13 -3.82 5.49
CA GLY A 109 6.70 -4.81 4.50
C GLY A 109 7.74 -5.13 3.42
N LEU A 110 8.77 -4.29 3.26
CA LEU A 110 9.73 -4.38 2.16
C LEU A 110 10.55 -5.68 2.18
N LEU A 111 11.23 -5.95 3.30
CA LEU A 111 12.10 -7.13 3.42
C LEU A 111 11.31 -8.44 3.24
N PRO A 112 10.16 -8.66 3.92
CA PRO A 112 9.34 -9.85 3.67
C PRO A 112 8.87 -9.96 2.20
N GLY A 113 8.53 -8.85 1.56
CA GLY A 113 8.16 -8.82 0.14
C GLY A 113 9.30 -9.26 -0.78
N LEU A 114 10.52 -8.77 -0.54
CA LEU A 114 11.71 -9.18 -1.29
C LEU A 114 12.01 -10.68 -1.12
N ARG A 115 11.93 -11.21 0.10
CA ARG A 115 12.12 -12.65 0.36
C ARG A 115 11.08 -13.52 -0.33
N ALA A 116 9.82 -13.11 -0.32
CA ALA A 116 8.76 -13.81 -1.05
C ALA A 116 9.02 -13.86 -2.56
N LEU A 117 9.52 -12.76 -3.14
CA LEU A 117 9.93 -12.71 -4.54
C LEU A 117 11.16 -13.61 -4.79
N GLU A 118 12.16 -13.60 -3.93
CA GLU A 118 13.33 -14.47 -4.05
C GLU A 118 12.96 -15.96 -4.01
N ALA A 119 11.97 -16.31 -3.19
CA ALA A 119 11.36 -17.64 -3.07
C ALA A 119 10.41 -18.00 -4.23
N ARG A 120 10.28 -17.13 -5.25
CA ARG A 120 9.47 -17.34 -6.46
C ARG A 120 7.96 -17.34 -6.25
N ALA A 121 7.48 -16.77 -5.15
CA ALA A 121 6.05 -16.61 -4.94
C ALA A 121 5.46 -15.50 -5.84
N THR A 122 4.16 -15.56 -6.09
CA THR A 122 3.42 -14.38 -6.58
C THR A 122 3.17 -13.43 -5.41
N LEU A 123 3.70 -12.22 -5.46
CA LEU A 123 3.48 -11.18 -4.45
C LEU A 123 2.26 -10.34 -4.82
N ALA A 124 1.16 -10.51 -4.09
CA ALA A 124 0.04 -9.59 -4.12
C ALA A 124 0.35 -8.40 -3.21
N LEU A 125 0.68 -7.25 -3.81
CA LEU A 125 1.26 -6.11 -3.13
C LEU A 125 0.20 -5.05 -2.82
N ALA A 126 -0.18 -4.94 -1.55
CA ALA A 126 -1.03 -3.87 -1.04
C ALA A 126 -0.23 -2.76 -0.33
N ASN A 127 0.98 -3.07 0.11
CA ASN A 127 1.89 -2.13 0.76
C ASN A 127 2.61 -1.25 -0.28
N LYS A 128 1.98 -0.13 -0.64
CA LYS A 128 2.52 0.87 -1.57
C LYS A 128 3.86 1.44 -1.14
N GLU A 129 4.10 1.57 0.17
CA GLU A 129 5.34 2.13 0.72
C GLU A 129 6.57 1.32 0.29
N SER A 130 6.43 0.02 0.03
CA SER A 130 7.51 -0.80 -0.54
C SER A 130 7.94 -0.30 -1.92
N LEU A 131 6.99 -0.02 -2.83
CA LEU A 131 7.31 0.50 -4.17
C LEU A 131 7.80 1.95 -4.12
N VAL A 132 7.26 2.76 -3.21
CA VAL A 132 7.74 4.14 -3.01
C VAL A 132 9.19 4.17 -2.52
N THR A 133 9.54 3.29 -1.57
CA THR A 133 10.87 3.28 -0.95
C THR A 133 11.92 2.57 -1.81
N ALA A 134 11.53 1.53 -2.55
CA ALA A 134 12.46 0.60 -3.19
C ALA A 134 11.94 0.05 -4.54
N GLY A 135 11.12 0.81 -5.27
CA GLY A 135 10.50 0.41 -6.53
C GLY A 135 11.44 -0.33 -7.49
N PRO A 136 12.57 0.28 -7.90
CA PRO A 136 13.51 -0.38 -8.83
C PRO A 136 14.08 -1.69 -8.29
N LEU A 137 14.35 -1.78 -6.98
CA LEU A 137 14.86 -3.00 -6.35
C LEU A 137 13.81 -4.11 -6.36
N ILE A 138 12.56 -3.80 -6.00
CA ILE A 138 11.46 -4.77 -6.00
C ILE A 138 11.22 -5.32 -7.40
N MET A 139 11.14 -4.44 -8.41
CA MET A 139 10.89 -4.83 -9.79
C MET A 139 12.05 -5.66 -10.35
N ALA A 140 13.30 -5.29 -10.06
CA ALA A 140 14.47 -6.05 -10.47
C ALA A 140 14.53 -7.44 -9.79
N THR A 141 14.21 -7.54 -8.50
CA THR A 141 14.15 -8.82 -7.78
C THR A 141 13.08 -9.74 -8.37
N ALA A 142 11.89 -9.22 -8.66
CA ALA A 142 10.84 -10.00 -9.30
C ALA A 142 11.28 -10.54 -10.67
N GLN A 143 11.93 -9.69 -11.48
CA GLN A 143 12.46 -10.09 -12.79
C GLN A 143 13.56 -11.16 -12.66
N ALA A 144 14.52 -10.97 -11.76
CA ALA A 144 15.66 -11.87 -11.57
C ALA A 144 15.25 -13.27 -11.08
N HIS A 145 14.16 -13.36 -10.32
CA HIS A 145 13.66 -14.62 -9.77
C HIS A 145 12.48 -15.22 -10.56
N HIS A 146 12.06 -14.58 -11.64
CA HIS A 146 10.87 -14.96 -12.44
C HIS A 146 9.58 -14.99 -11.62
N SER A 147 9.49 -14.08 -10.66
CA SER A 147 8.36 -13.92 -9.74
C SER A 147 7.37 -12.91 -10.30
N ARG A 148 6.13 -12.96 -9.83
CA ARG A 148 5.07 -12.05 -10.26
C ARG A 148 4.72 -11.10 -9.13
N ILE A 149 4.52 -9.82 -9.44
CA ILE A 149 3.88 -8.86 -8.54
C ILE A 149 2.49 -8.55 -9.10
N LEU A 150 1.45 -8.66 -8.27
CA LEU A 150 0.08 -8.27 -8.59
C LEU A 150 -0.31 -7.08 -7.71
N PRO A 151 -0.76 -5.94 -8.27
CA PRO A 151 -1.10 -4.77 -7.49
C PRO A 151 -2.45 -5.00 -6.81
N VAL A 152 -2.51 -4.78 -5.50
CA VAL A 152 -3.72 -4.88 -4.69
C VAL A 152 -4.28 -3.51 -4.33
N ASP A 153 -3.47 -2.46 -4.37
CA ASP A 153 -3.97 -1.11 -4.23
C ASP A 153 -5.03 -0.81 -5.31
N SER A 154 -6.09 -0.09 -4.93
CA SER A 154 -7.35 -0.11 -5.70
C SER A 154 -7.18 0.51 -7.08
N GLU A 155 -6.43 1.60 -7.16
CA GLU A 155 -6.12 2.34 -8.37
C GLU A 155 -5.13 1.58 -9.27
N HIS A 156 -4.10 0.96 -8.70
CA HIS A 156 -3.12 0.20 -9.48
C HIS A 156 -3.69 -1.12 -9.96
N SER A 157 -4.55 -1.77 -9.16
CA SER A 157 -5.34 -2.92 -9.59
C SER A 157 -6.27 -2.54 -10.76
N ALA A 158 -6.84 -1.33 -10.71
CA ALA A 158 -7.65 -0.77 -11.79
C ALA A 158 -6.85 -0.51 -13.06
N VAL A 159 -5.68 0.14 -12.98
CA VAL A 159 -4.77 0.34 -14.11
C VAL A 159 -4.33 -1.00 -14.69
N PHE A 160 -3.90 -1.93 -13.85
CA PHE A 160 -3.46 -3.26 -14.27
C PHE A 160 -4.58 -4.04 -15.00
N GLN A 161 -5.83 -3.90 -14.54
CA GLN A 161 -6.99 -4.47 -15.24
C GLN A 161 -7.30 -3.74 -16.55
N GLY A 162 -7.15 -2.42 -16.59
CA GLY A 162 -7.33 -1.60 -17.80
C GLY A 162 -6.29 -1.86 -18.89
N LEU A 163 -5.11 -2.40 -18.51
CA LEU A 163 -4.03 -2.76 -19.42
C LEU A 163 -4.10 -4.21 -19.93
N VAL A 164 -5.08 -5.02 -19.51
CA VAL A 164 -5.17 -6.42 -19.94
C VAL A 164 -5.43 -6.50 -21.44
N GLY A 165 -4.43 -6.99 -22.18
CA GLY A 165 -4.51 -7.14 -23.63
C GLY A 165 -3.97 -5.95 -24.42
N GLU A 166 -3.53 -4.89 -23.72
CA GLU A 166 -3.00 -3.67 -24.32
C GLU A 166 -1.46 -3.65 -24.36
N ASP A 167 -0.91 -2.82 -25.25
CA ASP A 167 0.52 -2.53 -25.32
C ASP A 167 0.85 -1.27 -24.50
N MET A 168 1.90 -1.33 -23.68
CA MET A 168 2.37 -0.17 -22.92
C MET A 168 2.84 0.97 -23.82
N ASP A 169 3.34 0.68 -25.03
CA ASP A 169 3.73 1.71 -26.01
C ASP A 169 2.52 2.50 -26.55
N ALA A 170 1.30 1.96 -26.41
CA ALA A 170 0.07 2.66 -26.77
C ALA A 170 -0.43 3.61 -25.68
N VAL A 171 0.05 3.47 -24.44
CA VAL A 171 -0.41 4.26 -23.29
C VAL A 171 0.13 5.68 -23.40
N GLU A 172 -0.76 6.66 -23.52
CA GLU A 172 -0.41 8.08 -23.53
C GLU A 172 -0.50 8.72 -22.15
N ARG A 173 -1.31 8.15 -21.24
CA ARG A 173 -1.45 8.63 -19.85
C ARG A 173 -2.11 7.61 -18.93
N ILE A 174 -1.81 7.72 -17.64
CA ILE A 174 -2.47 6.99 -16.56
C ILE A 174 -3.07 8.00 -15.60
N ILE A 175 -4.37 7.89 -15.35
CA ILE A 175 -5.10 8.80 -14.47
C ILE A 175 -5.45 8.05 -13.18
N ILE A 176 -4.80 8.46 -12.09
CA ILE A 176 -5.04 7.93 -10.74
C ILE A 176 -6.09 8.80 -10.05
N THR A 177 -7.27 8.25 -9.78
CA THR A 177 -8.36 9.03 -9.18
C THR A 177 -8.22 9.10 -7.67
N ALA A 178 -8.69 10.17 -7.01
CA ALA A 178 -8.67 10.34 -5.56
C ALA A 178 -10.05 10.73 -5.02
N SER A 179 -10.42 10.28 -3.83
CA SER A 179 -11.69 10.73 -3.20
C SER A 179 -11.68 12.23 -2.83
N GLY A 180 -10.49 12.79 -2.62
CA GLY A 180 -10.24 14.12 -2.03
C GLY A 180 -10.25 14.15 -0.49
N GLY A 181 -10.58 13.02 0.15
CA GLY A 181 -10.55 12.87 1.60
C GLY A 181 -11.52 13.79 2.37
N ALA A 182 -11.34 13.87 3.68
CA ALA A 182 -12.24 14.56 4.61
C ALA A 182 -12.41 16.07 4.33
N PHE A 183 -11.35 16.70 3.80
CA PHE A 183 -11.24 18.15 3.70
C PHE A 183 -11.36 18.70 2.29
N ARG A 184 -11.82 17.85 1.35
CA ARG A 184 -12.03 18.22 -0.07
C ARG A 184 -12.79 19.53 -0.25
N ASP A 185 -13.92 19.66 0.45
CA ASP A 185 -14.86 20.78 0.26
C ASP A 185 -14.75 21.85 1.36
N TRP A 186 -13.74 21.79 2.23
CA TRP A 186 -13.52 22.80 3.28
C TRP A 186 -12.95 24.10 2.71
N PRO A 187 -13.23 25.28 3.29
CA PRO A 187 -12.43 26.48 3.02
C PRO A 187 -10.96 26.22 3.38
N ILE A 188 -10.01 26.65 2.53
CA ILE A 188 -8.56 26.44 2.71
C ILE A 188 -8.10 26.92 4.09
N GLU A 189 -8.61 28.08 4.52
CA GLU A 189 -8.17 28.74 5.75
C GLU A 189 -8.51 27.92 7.01
N LYS A 190 -9.50 27.02 6.89
CA LYS A 190 -9.92 26.14 7.98
C LYS A 190 -8.95 24.97 8.18
N LEU A 191 -8.19 24.58 7.15
CA LEU A 191 -7.28 23.42 7.19
C LEU A 191 -6.20 23.56 8.27
N ALA A 192 -5.73 24.79 8.52
CA ALA A 192 -4.78 25.09 9.60
C ALA A 192 -5.28 24.70 11.00
N THR A 193 -6.60 24.59 11.18
CA THR A 193 -7.25 24.25 12.46
C THR A 193 -7.83 22.83 12.49
N ALA A 194 -7.55 22.02 11.46
CA ALA A 194 -8.07 20.66 11.37
C ALA A 194 -7.56 19.79 12.52
N THR A 195 -8.48 19.08 13.18
CA THR A 195 -8.17 18.20 14.31
C THR A 195 -7.99 16.75 13.85
N LEU A 196 -7.32 15.94 14.68
CA LEU A 196 -7.15 14.50 14.45
C LEU A 196 -8.49 13.79 14.22
N ALA A 197 -9.51 14.10 15.03
CA ALA A 197 -10.83 13.48 14.91
C ALA A 197 -11.50 13.79 13.56
N GLN A 198 -11.33 15.01 13.05
CA GLN A 198 -11.87 15.41 11.75
C GLN A 198 -11.09 14.75 10.59
N ALA A 199 -9.76 14.69 10.71
CA ALA A 199 -8.90 14.07 9.70
C ALA A 199 -9.04 12.53 9.67
N SER A 200 -9.52 11.92 10.75
CA SER A 200 -9.76 10.47 10.87
C SER A 200 -11.15 10.04 10.35
N SER A 201 -11.89 10.92 9.66
CA SER A 201 -13.18 10.61 9.06
C SER A 201 -13.07 10.51 7.54
N HIS A 202 -13.56 9.44 6.92
CA HIS A 202 -13.53 9.27 5.46
C HIS A 202 -14.96 9.22 4.90
N PRO A 203 -15.26 9.92 3.78
CA PRO A 203 -16.63 9.98 3.24
C PRO A 203 -17.12 8.66 2.64
N ASN A 204 -16.21 7.85 2.06
CA ASN A 204 -16.60 6.71 1.20
C ASN A 204 -16.07 5.34 1.65
N TRP A 205 -15.07 5.30 2.53
CA TRP A 205 -14.30 4.09 2.79
C TRP A 205 -14.16 3.89 4.30
N ASP A 206 -14.29 2.64 4.76
CA ASP A 206 -13.95 2.28 6.13
C ASP A 206 -12.50 1.79 6.16
N MET A 207 -11.59 2.63 6.67
CA MET A 207 -10.15 2.39 6.63
C MET A 207 -9.49 2.73 7.97
N GLY A 208 -8.28 2.21 8.18
CA GLY A 208 -7.48 2.54 9.36
C GLY A 208 -7.17 4.04 9.47
N GLN A 209 -6.99 4.52 10.70
CA GLN A 209 -6.77 5.95 10.99
C GLN A 209 -5.66 6.58 10.14
N ARG A 210 -4.52 5.89 9.99
CA ARG A 210 -3.34 6.39 9.26
C ARG A 210 -3.65 6.71 7.79
N ILE A 211 -4.19 5.75 7.06
CA ILE A 211 -4.56 5.93 5.64
C ILE A 211 -5.70 6.94 5.47
N THR A 212 -6.61 7.04 6.44
CA THR A 212 -7.68 8.06 6.42
C THR A 212 -7.11 9.49 6.51
N ILE A 213 -6.10 9.72 7.36
CA ILE A 213 -5.41 11.01 7.45
C ILE A 213 -4.55 11.28 6.20
N ASP A 214 -3.87 10.26 5.68
CA ASP A 214 -3.12 10.37 4.42
C ASP A 214 -4.04 10.68 3.22
N SER A 215 -5.27 10.16 3.21
CA SER A 215 -6.30 10.52 2.23
C SER A 215 -6.75 11.98 2.38
N ALA A 216 -6.98 12.44 3.61
CA ALA A 216 -7.36 13.83 3.88
C ALA A 216 -6.29 14.85 3.44
N SER A 217 -5.01 14.50 3.55
CA SER A 217 -3.85 15.33 3.16
C SER A 217 -3.35 15.10 1.73
N MET A 218 -3.93 14.14 1.01
CA MET A 218 -3.43 13.61 -0.27
C MET A 218 -2.03 12.98 -0.24
N PHE A 219 -1.43 12.72 0.92
CA PHE A 219 -0.24 11.88 1.00
C PHE A 219 -0.48 10.46 0.50
N ASN A 220 -1.70 9.91 0.68
CA ASN A 220 -2.04 8.61 0.12
C ASN A 220 -1.91 8.64 -1.41
N LYS A 221 -2.48 9.65 -2.06
CA LYS A 221 -2.40 9.82 -3.51
C LYS A 221 -0.98 10.14 -3.99
N ALA A 222 -0.23 10.92 -3.22
CA ALA A 222 1.18 11.21 -3.49
C ALA A 222 2.04 9.93 -3.56
N LEU A 223 1.84 8.99 -2.61
CA LEU A 223 2.49 7.68 -2.64
C LEU A 223 2.08 6.86 -3.87
N GLU A 224 0.78 6.84 -4.18
CA GLU A 224 0.23 6.05 -5.29
C GLU A 224 0.71 6.54 -6.66
N VAL A 225 0.99 7.84 -6.82
CA VAL A 225 1.58 8.40 -8.05
C VAL A 225 3.02 7.91 -8.23
N ILE A 226 3.83 7.92 -7.15
CA ILE A 226 5.19 7.36 -7.17
C ILE A 226 5.12 5.85 -7.46
N GLU A 227 4.22 5.12 -6.78
CA GLU A 227 4.00 3.70 -7.02
C GLU A 227 3.61 3.41 -8.48
N THR A 228 2.79 4.26 -9.09
CA THR A 228 2.39 4.12 -10.50
C THR A 228 3.59 4.19 -11.43
N LYS A 229 4.47 5.18 -11.22
CA LYS A 229 5.74 5.30 -11.96
C LYS A 229 6.58 4.04 -11.81
N GLU A 230 6.81 3.59 -10.58
CA GLU A 230 7.72 2.47 -10.31
C GLU A 230 7.16 1.12 -10.79
N TYR A 231 5.86 0.86 -10.59
CA TYR A 231 5.22 -0.41 -10.96
C TYR A 231 5.02 -0.55 -12.47
N PHE A 232 4.45 0.46 -13.12
CA PHE A 232 4.16 0.44 -14.56
C PHE A 232 5.35 0.91 -15.41
N GLN A 233 6.45 1.37 -14.78
CA GLN A 233 7.65 1.87 -15.44
C GLN A 233 7.35 2.98 -16.46
N ILE A 234 6.38 3.83 -16.14
CA ILE A 234 5.92 4.92 -17.00
C ILE A 234 6.59 6.24 -16.62
N HIS A 235 6.76 7.13 -17.59
CA HIS A 235 7.33 8.46 -17.35
C HIS A 235 6.40 9.30 -16.44
N PRO A 236 6.94 10.03 -15.44
CA PRO A 236 6.13 10.83 -14.50
C PRO A 236 5.13 11.80 -15.15
N ASP A 237 5.51 12.42 -16.27
CA ASP A 237 4.65 13.37 -17.01
C ASP A 237 3.38 12.74 -17.59
N LEU A 238 3.33 11.40 -17.69
CA LEU A 238 2.16 10.66 -18.17
C LEU A 238 1.22 10.26 -17.03
N ILE A 239 1.51 10.66 -15.78
CA ILE A 239 0.69 10.31 -14.61
C ILE A 239 -0.11 11.53 -14.17
N GLU A 240 -1.43 11.43 -14.25
CA GLU A 240 -2.37 12.47 -13.87
C GLU A 240 -3.12 12.09 -12.58
N VAL A 241 -3.52 13.10 -11.80
CA VAL A 241 -4.40 12.92 -10.64
C VAL A 241 -5.71 13.65 -10.89
N LEU A 242 -6.84 12.96 -10.70
CA LEU A 242 -8.17 13.57 -10.69
C LEU A 242 -8.88 13.31 -9.38
N VAL A 243 -9.54 14.33 -8.83
CA VAL A 243 -10.47 14.15 -7.72
C VAL A 243 -11.79 13.59 -8.27
N HIS A 244 -12.13 12.38 -7.86
CA HIS A 244 -13.37 11.68 -8.14
C HIS A 244 -14.11 11.40 -6.81
N PRO A 245 -15.00 12.33 -6.36
CA PRO A 245 -15.66 12.27 -5.06
C PRO A 245 -16.43 10.99 -4.76
N GLN A 246 -16.93 10.31 -5.78
CA GLN A 246 -17.77 9.12 -5.63
C GLN A 246 -16.93 7.84 -5.41
N SER A 247 -15.63 7.87 -5.73
CA SER A 247 -14.71 6.72 -5.60
C SER A 247 -15.20 5.45 -6.33
N LEU A 248 -15.92 5.60 -7.44
CA LEU A 248 -16.44 4.49 -8.25
C LEU A 248 -15.55 4.16 -9.44
N VAL A 249 -15.06 5.19 -10.14
CA VAL A 249 -13.97 5.04 -11.09
C VAL A 249 -12.68 5.04 -10.29
N HIS A 250 -11.95 3.92 -10.27
CA HIS A 250 -10.72 3.83 -9.47
C HIS A 250 -9.51 4.36 -10.25
N ALA A 251 -9.37 4.02 -11.53
CA ALA A 251 -8.35 4.60 -12.39
C ALA A 251 -8.78 4.55 -13.86
N LEU A 252 -8.09 5.35 -14.68
CA LEU A 252 -8.25 5.35 -16.13
C LEU A 252 -6.88 5.21 -16.81
N VAL A 253 -6.88 4.58 -17.98
CA VAL A 253 -5.72 4.48 -18.87
C VAL A 253 -6.11 5.10 -20.20
N GLY A 254 -5.35 6.09 -20.64
CA GLY A 254 -5.51 6.75 -21.94
C GLY A 254 -4.54 6.20 -22.96
N PHE A 255 -4.99 6.09 -24.20
CA PHE A 255 -4.23 5.54 -25.31
C PHE A 255 -4.05 6.57 -26.43
N ASN A 256 -3.01 6.38 -27.24
CA ASN A 256 -2.61 7.29 -28.32
C ASN A 256 -3.62 7.42 -29.49
N ASP A 257 -4.71 6.65 -29.47
CA ASP A 257 -5.85 6.77 -30.36
C ASP A 257 -6.97 7.69 -29.81
N GLY A 258 -6.77 8.24 -28.61
CA GLY A 258 -7.69 9.11 -27.89
C GLY A 258 -8.72 8.37 -27.03
N ALA A 259 -8.68 7.04 -26.96
CA ALA A 259 -9.57 6.27 -26.09
C ALA A 259 -9.12 6.31 -24.62
N LEU A 260 -10.09 6.16 -23.71
CA LEU A 260 -9.86 5.95 -22.28
C LEU A 260 -10.54 4.65 -21.84
N MET A 261 -9.79 3.77 -21.17
CA MET A 261 -10.34 2.63 -20.44
C MET A 261 -10.41 2.97 -18.97
N ALA A 262 -11.57 2.78 -18.36
CA ALA A 262 -11.80 3.04 -16.95
C ALA A 262 -12.21 1.75 -16.23
N HIS A 263 -11.62 1.49 -15.08
CA HIS A 263 -12.11 0.46 -14.17
C HIS A 263 -13.09 1.05 -13.16
N LEU A 264 -14.27 0.45 -13.06
CA LEU A 264 -15.32 0.85 -12.13
C LEU A 264 -15.63 -0.26 -11.13
N GLY A 265 -15.80 0.11 -9.87
CA GLY A 265 -16.15 -0.81 -8.78
C GLY A 265 -16.83 -0.09 -7.62
N ALA A 266 -17.52 -0.86 -6.77
CA ALA A 266 -17.91 -0.37 -5.45
C ALA A 266 -16.63 -0.11 -4.62
N PRO A 267 -16.64 0.86 -3.69
CA PRO A 267 -15.49 1.15 -2.84
C PRO A 267 -15.27 0.03 -1.79
N ASP A 268 -14.77 -1.12 -2.25
CA ASP A 268 -14.60 -2.35 -1.47
C ASP A 268 -13.35 -3.12 -1.94
N MET A 269 -12.28 -3.10 -1.14
CA MET A 269 -10.99 -3.70 -1.49
C MET A 269 -11.06 -5.17 -1.90
N ARG A 270 -12.13 -5.90 -1.57
CA ARG A 270 -12.32 -7.28 -2.03
C ARG A 270 -12.33 -7.42 -3.55
N HIS A 271 -12.65 -6.37 -4.32
CA HIS A 271 -12.51 -6.43 -5.78
C HIS A 271 -11.04 -6.58 -6.22
N ALA A 272 -10.13 -5.77 -5.64
CA ALA A 272 -8.72 -5.75 -6.02
C ALA A 272 -7.97 -6.95 -5.43
N ILE A 273 -8.25 -7.27 -4.16
CA ILE A 273 -7.74 -8.46 -3.49
C ILE A 273 -8.19 -9.72 -4.23
N GLY A 274 -9.49 -9.82 -4.55
CA GLY A 274 -10.05 -10.96 -5.26
C GLY A 274 -9.49 -11.10 -6.67
N TYR A 275 -9.29 -10.00 -7.39
CA TYR A 275 -8.63 -10.03 -8.69
C TYR A 275 -7.19 -10.55 -8.58
N ALA A 276 -6.39 -10.05 -7.64
CA ALA A 276 -5.03 -10.53 -7.40
C ALA A 276 -4.99 -12.00 -6.91
N LEU A 277 -5.97 -12.41 -6.12
CA LEU A 277 -6.09 -13.79 -5.60
C LEU A 277 -6.42 -14.78 -6.72
N HIS A 278 -7.27 -14.41 -7.67
CA HIS A 278 -7.77 -15.32 -8.71
C HIS A 278 -7.11 -15.13 -10.08
N TRP A 279 -6.24 -14.13 -10.22
CA TRP A 279 -5.56 -13.82 -11.47
C TRP A 279 -4.94 -15.09 -12.13
N PRO A 280 -5.09 -15.26 -13.45
CA PRO A 280 -5.72 -14.34 -14.42
C PRO A 280 -7.24 -14.49 -14.57
N GLU A 281 -7.87 -15.35 -13.77
CA GLU A 281 -9.30 -15.62 -13.84
C GLU A 281 -10.10 -14.61 -12.99
N ARG A 282 -11.35 -14.35 -13.40
CA ARG A 282 -12.33 -13.67 -12.54
C ARG A 282 -13.21 -14.72 -11.88
N ARG A 283 -13.39 -14.60 -10.56
CA ARG A 283 -14.35 -15.41 -9.79
C ARG A 283 -15.40 -14.53 -9.15
N GLU A 284 -16.47 -15.16 -8.66
CA GLU A 284 -17.49 -14.46 -7.89
C GLU A 284 -16.91 -13.94 -6.57
N LEU A 285 -17.23 -12.69 -6.24
CA LEU A 285 -16.79 -11.99 -5.04
C LEU A 285 -18.00 -11.38 -4.33
N PRO A 286 -17.97 -11.29 -2.98
CA PRO A 286 -19.07 -10.76 -2.16
C PRO A 286 -19.09 -9.23 -2.15
N VAL A 287 -19.07 -8.61 -3.33
CA VAL A 287 -19.07 -7.15 -3.53
C VAL A 287 -20.38 -6.71 -4.15
N GLU A 288 -20.82 -5.49 -3.79
CA GLU A 288 -22.03 -4.91 -4.36
C GLU A 288 -21.90 -4.74 -5.88
N ARG A 289 -23.00 -4.97 -6.61
CA ARG A 289 -23.06 -4.75 -8.06
C ARG A 289 -23.43 -3.29 -8.32
N LEU A 290 -22.57 -2.60 -9.06
CA LEU A 290 -22.78 -1.20 -9.39
C LEU A 290 -24.01 -1.02 -10.29
N ASP A 291 -24.88 -0.10 -9.92
CA ASP A 291 -26.05 0.32 -10.69
C ASP A 291 -25.87 1.77 -11.13
N LEU A 292 -25.36 1.96 -12.35
CA LEU A 292 -25.03 3.29 -12.86
C LEU A 292 -26.26 4.21 -12.97
N ALA A 293 -27.45 3.65 -13.19
CA ALA A 293 -28.68 4.44 -13.22
C ALA A 293 -29.02 5.02 -11.84
N LYS A 294 -28.70 4.29 -10.76
CA LYS A 294 -28.82 4.80 -9.38
C LYS A 294 -27.71 5.76 -9.00
N VAL A 295 -26.48 5.51 -9.46
CA VAL A 295 -25.34 6.41 -9.23
C VAL A 295 -25.59 7.79 -9.85
N ALA A 296 -26.17 7.81 -11.06
CA ALA A 296 -26.54 8.98 -11.85
C ALA A 296 -25.38 9.88 -12.29
N THR A 297 -24.51 10.31 -11.37
CA THR A 297 -23.46 11.30 -11.62
C THR A 297 -22.08 10.77 -11.21
N LEU A 298 -21.13 10.87 -12.13
CA LEU A 298 -19.70 10.71 -11.86
C LEU A 298 -19.02 12.06 -12.08
N GLU A 299 -18.39 12.60 -11.04
CA GLU A 299 -17.72 13.90 -11.12
C GLU A 299 -16.21 13.73 -11.15
N PHE A 300 -15.53 14.57 -11.93
CA PHE A 300 -14.07 14.64 -12.00
C PHE A 300 -13.64 16.08 -11.91
N ARG A 301 -12.64 16.36 -11.06
CA ARG A 301 -12.11 17.71 -10.84
C ARG A 301 -10.59 17.64 -10.78
N ALA A 302 -9.91 18.67 -11.25
CA ALA A 302 -8.48 18.82 -10.97
C ALA A 302 -8.26 18.98 -9.45
N PRO A 303 -7.19 18.41 -8.87
CA PRO A 303 -6.84 18.67 -7.49
C PRO A 303 -6.42 20.14 -7.31
N ASP A 304 -6.72 20.70 -6.15
CA ASP A 304 -6.25 22.03 -5.76
C ASP A 304 -4.84 21.93 -5.17
N GLU A 305 -3.84 22.37 -5.94
CA GLU A 305 -2.42 22.33 -5.57
C GLU A 305 -2.09 23.13 -4.30
N THR A 306 -2.89 24.16 -3.98
CA THR A 306 -2.70 24.93 -2.72
C THR A 306 -3.17 24.12 -1.52
N ARG A 307 -4.24 23.33 -1.70
CA ARG A 307 -4.79 22.44 -0.68
C ARG A 307 -3.95 21.19 -0.48
N TYR A 308 -3.37 20.67 -1.55
CA TYR A 308 -2.71 19.37 -1.57
C TYR A 308 -1.24 19.45 -2.03
N PRO A 309 -0.38 20.16 -1.28
CA PRO A 309 1.03 20.31 -1.63
C PRO A 309 1.80 18.98 -1.69
N ALA A 310 1.30 17.91 -1.06
CA ALA A 310 1.86 16.56 -1.13
C ALA A 310 1.98 16.04 -2.58
N LEU A 311 1.08 16.41 -3.49
CA LEU A 311 1.15 16.00 -4.90
C LEU A 311 2.36 16.60 -5.61
N ARG A 312 2.71 17.86 -5.30
CA ARG A 312 3.93 18.49 -5.79
C ARG A 312 5.17 17.76 -5.30
N LEU A 313 5.24 17.45 -4.00
CA LEU A 313 6.37 16.70 -3.45
C LEU A 313 6.55 15.33 -4.11
N ALA A 314 5.45 14.63 -4.41
CA ALA A 314 5.54 13.37 -5.16
C ALA A 314 6.16 13.54 -6.55
N ARG A 315 5.81 14.61 -7.29
CA ARG A 315 6.42 14.91 -8.60
C ARG A 315 7.92 15.20 -8.47
N GLU A 316 8.31 15.95 -7.45
CA GLU A 316 9.72 16.24 -7.15
C GLU A 316 10.50 14.95 -6.82
N VAL A 317 9.93 14.07 -5.98
CA VAL A 317 10.50 12.76 -5.63
C VAL A 317 10.63 11.86 -6.87
N MET A 318 9.59 11.79 -7.71
CA MET A 318 9.64 11.01 -8.95
C MET A 318 10.75 11.51 -9.89
N SER A 319 10.92 12.83 -10.00
CA SER A 319 11.95 13.47 -10.82
C SER A 319 13.36 13.27 -10.25
N ALA A 320 13.52 13.33 -8.92
CA ALA A 320 14.81 13.11 -8.27
C ALA A 320 15.25 11.65 -8.39
N GLY A 321 14.30 10.71 -8.24
CA GLY A 321 14.57 9.28 -8.26
C GLY A 321 15.53 8.86 -7.15
N GLY A 322 16.24 7.74 -7.35
CA GLY A 322 17.16 7.22 -6.35
C GLY A 322 16.47 6.98 -5.00
N LEU A 323 17.17 7.25 -3.90
CA LEU A 323 16.65 6.98 -2.55
C LEU A 323 15.70 8.06 -2.00
N SER A 324 15.31 9.06 -2.82
CA SER A 324 14.40 10.13 -2.39
C SER A 324 13.03 9.61 -1.94
N GLY A 325 12.52 8.54 -2.55
CA GLY A 325 11.27 7.90 -2.16
C GLY A 325 11.31 7.28 -0.75
N ALA A 326 12.46 6.72 -0.35
CA ALA A 326 12.65 6.19 1.00
C ALA A 326 12.61 7.31 2.05
N VAL A 327 13.25 8.43 1.75
CA VAL A 327 13.25 9.63 2.60
C VAL A 327 11.84 10.23 2.69
N PHE A 328 11.17 10.38 1.56
CA PHE A 328 9.80 10.90 1.48
C PHE A 328 8.85 10.09 2.36
N ASN A 329 8.86 8.75 2.21
CA ASN A 329 8.02 7.88 3.02
C ASN A 329 8.36 7.99 4.52
N ALA A 330 9.65 7.97 4.87
CA ALA A 330 10.11 8.10 6.24
C ALA A 330 9.65 9.42 6.88
N ALA A 331 9.86 10.55 6.21
CA ALA A 331 9.45 11.86 6.70
C ALA A 331 7.94 11.96 6.83
N LYS A 332 7.19 11.41 5.86
CA LYS A 332 5.72 11.35 5.89
C LYS A 332 5.21 10.57 7.09
N GLU A 333 5.78 9.39 7.37
CA GLU A 333 5.39 8.60 8.53
C GLU A 333 5.65 9.34 9.86
N ILE A 334 6.78 10.03 9.98
CA ILE A 334 7.09 10.86 11.17
C ILE A 334 6.13 12.05 11.29
N ALA A 335 5.81 12.72 10.18
CA ALA A 335 4.87 13.82 10.17
C ALA A 335 3.46 13.37 10.59
N LEU A 336 3.00 12.24 10.08
CA LEU A 336 1.74 11.63 10.46
C LEU A 336 1.72 11.26 11.95
N ASP A 337 2.79 10.65 12.47
CA ASP A 337 2.92 10.33 13.89
C ASP A 337 2.88 11.58 14.76
N GLY A 338 3.57 12.65 14.35
CA GLY A 338 3.55 13.95 15.01
C GLY A 338 2.15 14.57 15.06
N PHE A 339 1.40 14.51 13.96
CA PHE A 339 0.01 14.99 13.91
C PHE A 339 -0.92 14.17 14.79
N ILE A 340 -0.82 12.83 14.73
CA ILE A 340 -1.60 11.92 15.60
C ILE A 340 -1.29 12.17 17.08
N ALA A 341 -0.03 12.44 17.41
CA ALA A 341 0.41 12.78 18.76
C ALA A 341 0.08 14.22 19.20
N GLY A 342 -0.49 15.04 18.31
CA GLY A 342 -0.81 16.45 18.58
C GLY A 342 0.42 17.36 18.72
N GLN A 343 1.57 16.96 18.19
CA GLN A 343 2.83 17.70 18.22
C GLN A 343 2.93 18.74 17.10
N ILE A 344 2.29 18.47 15.95
CA ILE A 344 2.22 19.39 14.81
C ILE A 344 0.78 19.48 14.28
N GLY A 345 0.46 20.57 13.59
CA GLY A 345 -0.83 20.75 12.92
C GLY A 345 -0.94 19.98 11.59
N PHE A 346 -2.16 19.89 11.07
CA PHE A 346 -2.44 19.17 9.83
C PHE A 346 -1.64 19.71 8.62
N MET A 347 -1.59 21.04 8.48
CA MET A 347 -0.85 21.69 7.39
C MET A 347 0.68 21.63 7.57
N ASP A 348 1.15 21.43 8.80
CA ASP A 348 2.59 21.33 9.10
C ASP A 348 3.20 20.03 8.60
N MET A 349 2.39 18.98 8.40
CA MET A 349 2.87 17.69 7.91
C MET A 349 3.63 17.82 6.59
N THR A 350 3.05 18.55 5.63
CA THR A 350 3.71 18.69 4.31
C THR A 350 4.98 19.52 4.40
N GLY A 351 4.97 20.59 5.18
CA GLY A 351 6.17 21.40 5.41
C GLY A 351 7.29 20.59 6.06
N LEU A 352 6.98 19.72 7.02
CA LEU A 352 7.99 18.84 7.63
C LEU A 352 8.62 17.87 6.63
N VAL A 353 7.82 17.30 5.71
CA VAL A 353 8.32 16.41 4.66
C VAL A 353 9.21 17.17 3.68
N GLU A 354 8.78 18.35 3.24
CA GLU A 354 9.55 19.24 2.35
C GLU A 354 10.89 19.68 2.96
N ASP A 355 10.87 20.12 4.23
CA ASP A 355 12.08 20.50 4.97
C ASP A 355 13.05 19.31 5.08
N THR A 356 12.53 18.10 5.31
CA THR A 356 13.33 16.87 5.42
C THR A 356 13.99 16.50 4.09
N LEU A 357 13.24 16.57 2.99
CA LEU A 357 13.78 16.34 1.64
C LEU A 357 14.87 17.37 1.30
N THR A 358 14.59 18.65 1.55
CA THR A 358 15.53 19.76 1.28
C THR A 358 16.84 19.61 2.05
N GLN A 359 16.78 19.20 3.32
CA GLN A 359 17.98 19.00 4.13
C GLN A 359 18.81 17.81 3.65
N LEU A 360 18.19 16.80 3.02
CA LEU A 360 18.86 15.64 2.45
C LEU A 360 19.46 15.87 1.07
N ASP A 361 18.85 16.75 0.26
CA ASP A 361 19.44 17.18 -1.01
C ASP A 361 20.81 17.84 -0.82
N GLY A 362 21.06 18.46 0.34
CA GLY A 362 22.39 18.92 0.75
C GLY A 362 23.45 17.81 0.90
N ASN A 363 23.04 16.53 0.89
CA ASN A 363 23.86 15.34 1.07
C ASN A 363 23.76 14.39 -0.14
N VAL A 364 23.95 14.97 -1.33
CA VAL A 364 23.85 14.39 -2.69
C VAL A 364 24.39 12.95 -2.84
N SER A 365 25.44 12.59 -2.09
CA SER A 365 26.07 11.26 -2.20
C SER A 365 25.15 10.11 -1.81
N LEU A 366 24.15 10.32 -0.94
CA LEU A 366 23.25 9.26 -0.49
C LEU A 366 22.09 9.07 -1.46
N ILE A 367 21.45 10.13 -1.94
CA ILE A 367 20.28 10.03 -2.84
C ILE A 367 20.64 9.26 -4.12
N HIS A 368 21.85 9.43 -4.64
CA HIS A 368 22.36 8.75 -5.84
C HIS A 368 23.12 7.45 -5.55
N ALA A 369 23.12 6.96 -4.31
CA ALA A 369 23.69 5.66 -4.01
C ALA A 369 22.92 4.53 -4.71
N ALA A 370 23.58 3.38 -4.89
CA ALA A 370 22.93 2.21 -5.47
C ALA A 370 21.70 1.78 -4.64
N MET A 371 20.62 1.40 -5.33
CA MET A 371 19.36 0.95 -4.72
C MET A 371 19.48 -0.46 -4.14
N THR A 372 20.19 -0.60 -3.03
CA THR A 372 20.27 -1.84 -2.25
C THR A 372 19.37 -1.76 -1.02
N LEU A 373 18.96 -2.90 -0.47
CA LEU A 373 18.14 -2.92 0.73
C LEU A 373 18.81 -2.13 1.88
N ASP A 374 20.11 -2.33 2.11
CA ASP A 374 20.85 -1.62 3.15
C ASP A 374 20.84 -0.10 2.96
N ASN A 375 21.00 0.37 1.72
CA ASN A 375 20.96 1.80 1.42
C ASN A 375 19.55 2.38 1.56
N VAL A 376 18.51 1.64 1.17
CA VAL A 376 17.10 2.02 1.39
C VAL A 376 16.81 2.15 2.88
N LEU A 377 17.20 1.18 3.69
CA LEU A 377 17.01 1.20 5.15
C LEU A 377 17.81 2.34 5.80
N ALA A 378 19.04 2.61 5.33
CA ALA A 378 19.83 3.74 5.80
C ALA A 378 19.19 5.09 5.46
N ALA A 379 18.64 5.24 4.24
CA ALA A 379 17.95 6.44 3.80
C ALA A 379 16.64 6.67 4.58
N ASP A 380 15.83 5.62 4.79
CA ASP A 380 14.63 5.68 5.64
C ASP A 380 15.01 6.12 7.06
N GLN A 381 15.99 5.47 7.69
CA GLN A 381 16.42 5.80 9.05
C GLN A 381 16.94 7.25 9.15
N MET A 382 17.69 7.72 8.16
CA MET A 382 18.17 9.10 8.12
C MET A 382 17.02 10.09 7.95
N GLY A 383 16.09 9.83 7.03
CA GLY A 383 14.88 10.64 6.84
C GLY A 383 14.07 10.74 8.14
N ARG A 384 13.89 9.63 8.86
CA ARG A 384 13.21 9.62 10.18
C ARG A 384 13.95 10.48 11.20
N ASN A 385 15.28 10.40 11.25
CA ASN A 385 16.07 11.16 12.22
C ASN A 385 15.99 12.67 11.95
N ILE A 386 16.07 13.08 10.69
CA ILE A 386 15.97 14.48 10.28
C ILE A 386 14.56 15.02 10.56
N ALA A 387 13.52 14.31 10.15
CA ALA A 387 12.14 14.70 10.40
C ALA A 387 11.86 14.86 11.90
N ARG A 388 12.34 13.94 12.75
CA ARG A 388 12.20 14.08 14.22
C ARG A 388 12.93 15.30 14.77
N ALA A 389 14.14 15.58 14.28
CA ALA A 389 14.91 16.73 14.73
C ALA A 389 14.25 18.06 14.31
N LEU A 390 13.75 18.15 13.08
CA LEU A 390 13.02 19.31 12.57
C LEU A 390 11.70 19.53 13.34
N MET A 391 10.97 18.45 13.62
CA MET A 391 9.74 18.51 14.40
C MET A 391 9.99 19.00 15.83
N ALA A 392 11.04 18.49 16.49
CA ALA A 392 11.42 18.92 17.84
C ALA A 392 11.81 20.41 17.93
N ASN A 393 12.30 21.01 16.83
CA ASN A 393 12.62 22.44 16.76
C ASN A 393 11.41 23.34 16.49
N LYS A 394 10.25 22.76 16.12
CA LYS A 394 8.99 23.50 15.85
C LYS A 394 8.06 23.53 17.07
N THR A 395 8.17 22.56 17.97
CA THR A 395 7.59 22.57 19.34
C THR A 395 8.44 23.37 20.30
#